data_AF-A0AA38G1J2-F1
#
_entry.id   AF-A0AA38G1J2-F1
#
_cell.length_a   1.000
_cell.length_b   1.000
_cell.length_c   1.000
_cell.angle_alpha   90.00
_cell.angle_beta   90.00
_cell.angle_gamma   90.00
#
_symmetry.space_group_name_H-M   'P 1'
#
loop_
_entity.id
_entity.type
_entity.pdbx_description
1 polymer ?
#
loop_
_entity_poly.entity_id
_entity_poly.type
_entity_poly.pdbx_seq_one_letter_code
_entity_poly.pdbx_strand_id
1 'polypeptide(L)'
;AAVAKAVNSEKRMGASLLRLHYHDCFVNRFDVLDTIKRDLEAACSGVVSCADILAIAARDSIVALKGPSWKVQLGRRDSTTASLIGANTELPSPFGNLSALTSSFRDQGLSATDMVALS
;
A
#
# COMPACT_ATOMS: atom_id res chain seq x y z
N ALA A 1 -7.04 -4.47 14.57
CA ALA A 1 -8.17 -5.40 14.79
C ALA A 1 -8.87 -5.81 13.48
N ALA A 2 -9.30 -4.86 12.64
CA ALA A 2 -9.94 -5.15 11.35
C ALA A 2 -9.03 -5.90 10.35
N VAL A 3 -7.81 -5.41 10.12
CA VAL A 3 -6.84 -6.03 9.20
C VAL A 3 -6.50 -7.46 9.65
N ALA A 4 -6.14 -7.66 10.91
CA ALA A 4 -5.85 -9.00 11.45
C ALA A 4 -7.04 -9.95 11.30
N LYS A 5 -8.27 -9.50 11.54
CA LYS A 5 -9.48 -10.30 11.31
C LYS A 5 -9.64 -10.67 9.84
N ALA A 6 -9.48 -9.72 8.93
CA ALA A 6 -9.59 -9.94 7.48
C ALA A 6 -8.50 -10.90 6.96
N VAL A 7 -7.25 -10.76 7.40
CA VAL A 7 -6.13 -11.66 7.05
C VAL A 7 -6.33 -13.05 7.63
N ASN A 8 -6.88 -13.18 8.84
CA ASN A 8 -7.18 -14.48 9.43
C ASN A 8 -8.36 -15.18 8.72
N SER A 9 -9.32 -14.42 8.20
CA SER A 9 -10.42 -14.96 7.38
C SER A 9 -9.94 -15.37 5.98
N GLU A 10 -9.06 -14.58 5.36
CA GLU A 10 -8.45 -14.90 4.06
C GLU A 10 -6.99 -14.43 4.04
N LYS A 11 -6.04 -15.38 4.11
CA LYS A 11 -4.59 -15.04 4.15
C LYS A 11 -4.13 -14.23 2.95
N ARG A 12 -4.77 -14.41 1.78
CA ARG A 12 -4.50 -13.64 0.56
C ARG A 12 -4.76 -12.15 0.76
N MET A 13 -5.67 -11.78 1.65
CA MET A 13 -5.97 -10.37 1.94
C MET A 13 -4.73 -9.59 2.39
N GLY A 14 -3.81 -10.23 3.12
CA GLY A 14 -2.58 -9.56 3.56
C GLY A 14 -1.67 -9.20 2.38
N ALA A 15 -1.51 -10.13 1.43
CA ALA A 15 -0.77 -9.87 0.20
C ALA A 15 -1.49 -8.84 -0.69
N SER A 16 -2.83 -8.88 -0.74
CA SER A 16 -3.63 -7.91 -1.48
C SER A 16 -3.51 -6.49 -0.91
N LEU A 17 -3.50 -6.33 0.42
CA LEU A 17 -3.34 -5.03 1.07
C LEU A 17 -1.92 -4.48 0.95
N LEU A 18 -0.90 -5.35 1.02
CA LEU A 18 0.48 -4.97 0.75
C LEU A 18 0.65 -4.51 -0.71
N ARG A 19 0.13 -5.31 -1.65
CA ARG A 19 0.13 -4.96 -3.07
C ARG A 19 -0.67 -3.70 -3.34
N LEU A 20 -1.78 -3.50 -2.64
CA LEU A 20 -2.56 -2.29 -2.75
C LEU A 20 -1.79 -1.09 -2.21
N HIS A 21 -1.08 -1.17 -1.09
CA HIS A 21 -0.26 -0.05 -0.66
C HIS A 21 0.87 0.24 -1.66
N TYR A 22 1.52 -0.80 -2.20
CA TYR A 22 2.48 -0.63 -3.30
C TYR A 22 1.82 0.03 -4.52
N HIS A 23 0.64 -0.45 -4.91
CA HIS A 23 -0.11 0.12 -6.01
C HIS A 23 -0.61 1.52 -5.70
N ASP A 24 -1.04 1.90 -4.48
CA ASP A 24 -1.57 3.21 -4.10
C ASP A 24 -0.48 4.27 -3.98
N CYS A 25 0.70 3.84 -3.52
CA CYS A 25 1.91 4.62 -3.70
C CYS A 25 2.20 4.91 -5.19
N PHE A 26 1.60 4.14 -6.11
CA PHE A 26 1.67 4.38 -7.55
C PHE A 26 0.31 4.91 -8.15
N VAL A 27 -0.89 4.55 -7.63
CA VAL A 27 -2.28 4.65 -8.19
C VAL A 27 -3.40 4.00 -7.30
N ASN A 28 -4.59 4.63 -7.22
CA ASN A 28 -5.56 4.59 -6.10
C ASN A 28 -6.76 3.57 -6.11
N ARG A 29 -7.20 3.13 -4.89
CA ARG A 29 -8.51 2.57 -4.33
C ARG A 29 -9.01 1.08 -4.37
N PHE A 30 -9.54 0.57 -3.22
CA PHE A 30 -10.29 -0.71 -2.96
C PHE A 30 -11.26 -0.69 -1.73
N ASP A 31 -12.24 -1.62 -1.68
CA ASP A 31 -13.38 -1.73 -0.72
C ASP A 31 -13.05 -2.02 0.76
N VAL A 32 -12.00 -2.79 1.09
CA VAL A 32 -11.67 -3.12 2.50
C VAL A 32 -11.31 -1.87 3.30
N LEU A 33 -10.78 -0.86 2.61
CA LEU A 33 -10.46 0.44 3.19
C LEU A 33 -11.70 1.20 3.61
N ASP A 34 -12.82 1.07 2.88
CA ASP A 34 -14.03 1.83 3.17
C ASP A 34 -14.60 1.45 4.53
N THR A 35 -14.52 0.17 4.91
CA THR A 35 -14.93 -0.28 6.25
C THR A 35 -14.06 0.34 7.34
N ILE A 36 -12.73 0.30 7.17
CA ILE A 36 -11.79 0.88 8.15
C ILE A 36 -11.98 2.39 8.24
N LYS A 37 -12.11 3.07 7.09
CA LYS A 37 -12.32 4.51 6.99
C LYS A 37 -13.64 4.92 7.65
N ARG A 38 -14.73 4.19 7.43
CA ARG A 38 -16.02 4.45 8.08
C ARG A 38 -15.91 4.37 9.60
N ASP A 39 -15.28 3.32 10.12
CA ASP A 39 -15.15 3.13 11.57
C ASP A 39 -14.26 4.22 12.20
N LEU A 40 -13.21 4.66 11.48
CA LEU A 40 -12.36 5.77 11.89
C LEU A 40 -13.08 7.12 11.82
N GLU A 41 -13.87 7.38 10.78
CA GLU A 41 -14.67 8.62 10.70
C GLU A 41 -15.72 8.71 11.82
N ALA A 42 -16.25 7.58 12.28
CA ALA A 42 -17.17 7.55 13.42
C ALA A 42 -16.47 7.89 14.75
N ALA A 43 -15.18 7.55 14.87
CA ALA A 43 -14.39 7.81 16.08
C ALA A 43 -13.69 9.18 16.07
N CYS A 44 -13.17 9.61 14.92
CA CYS A 44 -12.40 10.83 14.75
C CYS A 44 -12.55 11.39 13.32
N SER A 45 -13.68 12.05 13.08
CA SER A 45 -14.02 12.55 11.75
C SER A 45 -13.01 13.55 11.18
N GLY A 46 -12.60 13.33 9.93
CA GLY A 46 -11.70 14.22 9.19
C GLY A 46 -10.24 14.21 9.66
N VAL A 47 -9.85 13.31 10.56
CA VAL A 47 -8.49 13.28 11.14
C VAL A 47 -7.55 12.35 10.36
N VAL A 48 -8.02 11.15 9.99
CA VAL A 48 -7.16 10.10 9.41
C VAL A 48 -7.38 10.01 7.89
N SER A 49 -6.31 10.16 7.11
CA SER A 49 -6.36 10.05 5.65
C SER A 49 -6.45 8.58 5.19
N CYS A 50 -7.05 8.36 4.03
CA CYS A 50 -7.06 7.04 3.37
C CYS A 50 -5.64 6.57 3.05
N ALA A 51 -4.75 7.48 2.66
CA ALA A 51 -3.34 7.19 2.42
C ALA A 51 -2.62 6.62 3.67
N ASP A 52 -2.85 7.19 4.86
CA ASP A 52 -2.26 6.66 6.09
C ASP A 52 -2.92 5.36 6.54
N ILE A 53 -4.23 5.20 6.32
CA ILE A 53 -4.92 3.92 6.56
C ILE A 53 -4.26 2.82 5.75
N LEU A 54 -3.95 3.08 4.47
CA LEU A 54 -3.30 2.12 3.59
C LEU A 54 -1.91 1.72 4.05
N ALA A 55 -1.09 2.70 4.43
CA ALA A 55 0.26 2.44 4.92
C ALA A 55 0.26 1.60 6.22
N ILE A 56 -0.67 1.90 7.15
CA ILE A 56 -0.84 1.12 8.38
C ILE A 56 -1.37 -0.28 8.05
N ALA A 57 -2.34 -0.40 7.15
CA ALA A 57 -2.93 -1.69 6.78
C ALA A 57 -1.92 -2.65 6.13
N ALA A 58 -0.99 -2.14 5.31
CA ALA A 58 0.09 -2.94 4.75
C ALA A 58 1.04 -3.46 5.85
N ARG A 59 1.47 -2.59 6.78
CA ARG A 59 2.31 -3.01 7.93
C ARG A 59 1.58 -4.04 8.78
N ASP A 60 0.32 -3.79 9.13
CA ASP A 60 -0.49 -4.68 9.96
C ASP A 60 -0.73 -6.04 9.28
N SER A 61 -0.81 -6.07 7.94
CA SER A 61 -0.91 -7.30 7.16
C SER A 61 0.37 -8.14 7.25
N ILE A 62 1.54 -7.51 7.15
CA ILE A 62 2.83 -8.18 7.29
C ILE A 62 3.00 -8.75 8.70
N VAL A 63 2.65 -7.97 9.73
CA VAL A 63 2.68 -8.42 11.13
C VAL A 63 1.71 -9.59 11.36
N ALA A 64 0.50 -9.54 10.80
CA ALA A 64 -0.47 -10.63 10.89
C ALA A 64 0.03 -11.91 10.22
N LEU A 65 0.84 -11.80 9.17
CA LEU A 65 1.52 -12.91 8.50
C LEU A 65 2.85 -13.31 9.16
N LYS A 66 3.12 -12.85 10.40
CA LYS A 66 4.34 -13.13 11.19
C LYS A 66 5.62 -12.51 10.62
N GLY A 67 5.50 -11.47 9.80
CA GLY A 67 6.62 -10.65 9.37
C GLY A 67 7.05 -9.62 10.42
N PRO A 68 8.05 -8.79 10.11
CA PRO A 68 8.55 -7.77 11.02
C PRO A 68 7.51 -6.66 11.26
N SER A 69 7.68 -5.94 12.37
CA SER A 69 6.92 -4.72 12.66
C SER A 69 7.83 -3.52 12.63
N TRP A 70 7.32 -2.39 12.14
CA TRP A 70 8.00 -1.10 12.18
C TRP A 70 6.98 0.01 12.46
N LYS A 71 7.49 1.18 12.86
CA LYS A 71 6.67 2.38 13.02
C LYS A 71 6.43 3.00 11.65
N VAL A 72 5.17 3.05 11.22
CA VAL A 72 4.77 3.73 9.99
C VAL A 72 4.82 5.24 10.21
N GLN A 73 5.49 5.98 9.32
CA GLN A 73 5.43 7.44 9.29
C GLN A 73 4.02 7.86 8.85
N LEU A 74 3.41 8.82 9.54
CA LEU A 74 2.04 9.30 9.29
C LEU A 74 2.06 10.79 8.91
N GLY A 75 0.91 11.30 8.47
CA GLY A 75 0.72 12.67 8.01
C GLY A 75 0.49 12.78 6.51
N ARG A 76 0.26 11.65 5.81
CA ARG A 76 -0.14 11.69 4.39
C ARG A 76 -1.52 12.32 4.27
N ARG A 77 -1.78 12.99 3.14
CA ARG A 77 -3.10 13.56 2.82
C ARG A 77 -3.63 12.90 1.56
N ASP A 78 -4.95 12.83 1.47
CA ASP A 78 -5.62 12.23 0.31
C ASP A 78 -5.53 13.15 -0.90
N SER A 79 -5.28 12.57 -2.08
CA SER A 79 -5.37 13.30 -3.34
C SER A 79 -6.83 13.60 -3.69
N THR A 80 -7.06 14.68 -4.43
CA THR A 80 -8.39 15.01 -4.99
C THR A 80 -8.56 14.48 -6.41
N THR A 81 -7.51 13.93 -7.01
CA THR A 81 -7.46 13.41 -8.37
C THR A 81 -6.77 12.04 -8.41
N ALA A 82 -6.94 11.34 -9.52
CA ALA A 82 -6.25 10.08 -9.82
C ALA A 82 -5.53 10.20 -11.18
N SER A 83 -4.46 9.42 -11.38
CA SER A 83 -3.67 9.43 -12.62
C SER A 83 -3.67 8.05 -13.28
N LEU A 84 -4.54 7.85 -14.27
CA LEU A 84 -4.55 6.62 -15.06
C LEU A 84 -3.30 6.49 -15.94
N ILE A 85 -2.77 7.61 -16.43
CA ILE A 85 -1.55 7.60 -17.24
C ILE A 85 -0.37 7.16 -16.37
N GLY A 86 -0.19 7.77 -15.19
CA GLY A 86 0.84 7.38 -14.23
C GLY A 86 0.75 5.89 -13.89
N ALA A 87 -0.46 5.36 -13.71
CA ALA A 87 -0.68 3.94 -13.50
C ALA A 87 -0.08 3.02 -14.57
N ASN A 88 -0.30 3.39 -15.82
CA ASN A 88 0.13 2.58 -16.95
C ASN A 88 1.63 2.75 -17.27
N THR A 89 2.24 3.86 -16.83
CA THR A 89 3.63 4.19 -17.17
C THR A 89 4.62 3.96 -16.03
N GLU A 90 4.19 4.06 -14.78
CA GLU A 90 5.09 4.02 -13.62
C GLU A 90 5.16 2.62 -13.00
N LEU A 91 4.09 1.82 -13.08
CA LEU A 91 4.08 0.46 -12.56
C LEU A 91 4.98 -0.46 -13.41
N PRO A 92 5.93 -1.19 -12.80
CA PRO A 92 6.78 -2.11 -13.53
C PRO A 92 5.99 -3.30 -14.09
N SER A 93 6.24 -3.63 -15.36
CA SER A 93 5.68 -4.82 -16.00
C SER A 93 6.33 -6.10 -15.45
N PRO A 94 5.56 -7.18 -15.21
CA PRO A 94 6.11 -8.49 -14.83
C PRO A 94 7.00 -9.11 -15.92
N PHE A 95 6.95 -8.59 -17.16
CA PHE A 95 7.80 -9.03 -18.27
C PHE A 95 9.02 -8.11 -18.50
N GLY A 96 9.21 -7.10 -17.65
CA GLY A 96 10.37 -6.22 -17.69
C GLY A 96 11.66 -6.95 -17.32
N ASN A 97 12.75 -6.66 -18.02
CA ASN A 97 14.07 -7.17 -17.64
C ASN A 97 14.62 -6.40 -16.42
N LEU A 98 15.73 -6.87 -15.85
CA LEU A 98 16.36 -6.26 -14.66
C LEU A 98 16.65 -4.76 -14.84
N SER A 99 17.08 -4.33 -16.02
CA SER A 99 17.38 -2.92 -16.31
C SER A 99 16.10 -2.06 -16.29
N ALA A 100 15.00 -2.59 -16.80
CA ALA A 100 13.70 -1.92 -16.77
C ALA A 100 13.16 -1.82 -15.33
N LEU A 101 13.23 -2.90 -14.56
CA LEU A 101 12.80 -2.92 -13.16
C LEU A 101 13.63 -1.94 -12.31
N THR A 102 14.96 -1.99 -12.43
CA THR A 102 15.85 -1.08 -11.70
C THR A 102 15.60 0.37 -12.06
N SER A 103 15.27 0.66 -13.33
CA SER A 103 14.93 2.02 -13.77
C SER A 103 13.61 2.50 -13.16
N SER A 104 12.55 1.68 -13.20
CA SER A 104 11.26 2.02 -12.60
C SER A 104 11.38 2.32 -11.10
N PHE A 105 12.16 1.53 -10.34
CA PHE A 105 12.40 1.81 -8.92
C PHE A 105 13.23 3.08 -8.70
N ARG A 106 14.26 3.31 -9.53
CA ARG A 106 15.07 4.54 -9.45
C ARG A 106 14.25 5.79 -9.74
N ASP A 107 13.30 5.72 -10.66
CA ASP A 107 12.42 6.84 -11.01
C ASP A 107 11.50 7.23 -9.82
N GLN A 108 11.29 6.29 -8.88
CA GLN A 108 10.61 6.50 -7.60
C GLN A 108 11.57 6.83 -6.45
N GLY A 109 12.86 7.04 -6.74
CA GLY A 109 13.89 7.33 -5.75
C GLY A 109 14.37 6.12 -4.94
N LEU A 110 14.08 4.89 -5.40
CA LEU A 110 14.46 3.65 -4.72
C LEU A 110 15.71 3.02 -5.35
N SER A 111 16.57 2.45 -4.52
CA SER A 111 17.81 1.79 -4.94
C SER A 111 17.56 0.37 -5.48
N ALA A 112 18.58 -0.22 -6.11
CA ALA A 112 18.54 -1.62 -6.51
C ALA A 112 18.38 -2.57 -5.30
N THR A 113 18.90 -2.19 -4.13
CA THR A 113 18.69 -2.95 -2.89
C THR A 113 17.23 -2.92 -2.47
N ASP A 114 16.58 -1.76 -2.58
CA ASP A 114 15.15 -1.63 -2.27
C ASP A 114 14.30 -2.46 -3.23
N MET A 115 14.64 -2.47 -4.53
CA MET A 115 13.98 -3.32 -5.52
C MET A 115 14.04 -4.80 -5.12
N VAL A 116 15.22 -5.30 -4.72
CA VAL A 116 15.37 -6.69 -4.27
C VAL A 116 14.60 -6.97 -2.98
N ALA A 117 14.62 -6.04 -2.02
CA ALA A 117 13.92 -6.21 -0.74
C ALA A 117 12.38 -6.19 -0.88
N LEU A 118 11.86 -5.53 -1.92
CA LEU A 118 10.43 -5.37 -2.18
C LEU A 118 9.87 -6.35 -3.24
N SER A 119 10.71 -7.23 -3.80
CA SER A 119 10.32 -8.30 -4.75
C SER A 119 9.88 -9.58 -4.01
#